data_AF-A0A519LPA9-F1
#
_entry.id   AF-A0A519LPA9-F1
#
_cell.length_a   1.000
_cell.length_b   1.000
_cell.length_c   1.000
_cell.angle_alpha   90.00
_cell.angle_beta   90.00
_cell.angle_gamma   90.00
#
_symmetry.space_group_name_H-M   'P 1'
#
loop_
_entity.id
_entity.type
_entity.pdbx_description
1 polymer ?
#
loop_
_entity_poly.entity_id
_entity_poly.type
_entity_poly.pdbx_seq_one_letter_code
_entity_poly.pdbx_strand_id
1 'polypeptide(L)' 'KALPEIWTEQAKFKEHAEKLEAESVKLAAAAKTGNLDNLKTAFGAAAGTCKACHDNYRAK' A
#
# COMPACT_ATOMS: atom_id res chain seq x y z
N LYS A 1 13.94 -8.23 -2.12
CA LYS A 1 14.75 -7.81 -3.29
C LYS A 1 13.81 -7.38 -4.42
N ALA A 2 14.15 -6.39 -5.23
CA ALA A 2 13.33 -5.92 -6.35
C ALA A 2 13.38 -6.89 -7.54
N LEU A 3 12.23 -7.15 -8.16
CA LEU A 3 12.09 -7.93 -9.39
C LEU A 3 12.30 -7.04 -10.64
N PRO A 4 12.87 -7.54 -11.75
CA PRO A 4 13.11 -6.76 -12.96
C PRO A 4 11.82 -6.25 -13.63
N GLU A 5 10.68 -6.90 -13.38
CA GLU A 5 9.35 -6.54 -13.87
C GLU A 5 8.97 -5.11 -13.48
N ILE A 6 9.54 -4.54 -12.41
CA ILE A 6 9.35 -3.13 -12.05
C ILE A 6 9.73 -2.21 -13.21
N TRP A 7 10.78 -2.55 -13.98
CA TRP A 7 11.31 -1.69 -15.05
C TRP A 7 10.57 -1.86 -16.38
N THR A 8 9.90 -2.99 -16.58
CA THR A 8 9.05 -3.25 -17.76
C THR A 8 7.59 -2.88 -17.51
N GLU A 9 7.12 -2.90 -16.26
CA GLU A 9 5.76 -2.57 -15.84
C GLU A 9 5.65 -1.27 -15.04
N GLN A 10 6.45 -0.25 -15.38
CA GLN A 10 6.56 0.99 -14.60
C GLN A 10 5.22 1.67 -14.32
N ALA A 11 4.28 1.65 -15.28
CA ALA A 11 2.95 2.23 -15.10
C ALA A 11 2.16 1.53 -13.97
N LYS A 12 2.18 0.20 -13.94
CA LYS A 12 1.54 -0.58 -12.88
C LYS A 12 2.26 -0.38 -11.55
N PHE A 13 3.59 -0.39 -11.56
CA PHE A 13 4.37 -0.14 -10.34
C PHE A 13 4.06 1.24 -9.74
N LYS A 14 3.96 2.28 -10.58
CA LYS A 14 3.55 3.63 -10.17
C LYS A 14 2.15 3.64 -9.58
N GLU A 15 1.19 2.92 -10.20
CA GLU A 15 -0.17 2.78 -9.67
C GLU A 15 -0.18 2.15 -8.26
N HIS A 16 0.65 1.14 -8.01
CA HIS A 16 0.79 0.55 -6.68
C HIS A 16 1.36 1.55 -5.66
N ALA A 17 2.34 2.36 -6.05
CA ALA A 17 2.91 3.40 -5.21
C ALA A 17 1.88 4.50 -4.88
N GLU A 18 1.15 4.99 -5.88
CA GLU A 18 0.10 6.01 -5.71
C GLU A 18 -1.03 5.51 -4.79
N LYS A 19 -1.42 4.22 -4.92
CA LYS A 19 -2.39 3.59 -4.02
C LYS A 19 -1.88 3.55 -2.58
N LEU A 20 -0.61 3.18 -2.36
CA LEU A 20 -0.02 3.18 -1.03
C LEU A 20 -0.02 4.60 -0.42
N GLU A 21 0.37 5.61 -1.19
CA GLU A 21 0.36 7.01 -0.73
C GLU A 21 -1.05 7.45 -0.33
N ALA A 22 -2.06 7.18 -1.17
CA ALA A 22 -3.45 7.52 -0.89
C ALA A 22 -3.99 6.82 0.37
N GLU A 23 -3.76 5.51 0.53
CA GLU A 23 -4.20 4.77 1.72
C GLU A 23 -3.43 5.17 2.97
N SER A 24 -2.16 5.58 2.85
CA SER A 24 -1.35 6.07 3.97
C SER A 24 -1.91 7.38 4.53
N VAL A 25 -2.39 8.29 3.67
CA VAL A 25 -3.07 9.53 4.12
C VAL A 25 -4.34 9.19 4.91
N LYS A 26 -5.15 8.24 4.43
CA LYS A 26 -6.37 7.79 5.13
C LYS A 26 -6.04 7.14 6.46
N LEU A 27 -5.02 6.29 6.51
CA LEU A 27 -4.54 5.67 7.74
C LEU A 27 -4.07 6.71 8.76
N ALA A 28 -3.29 7.71 8.33
CA ALA A 28 -2.84 8.80 9.19
C ALA A 28 -4.01 9.63 9.74
N ALA A 29 -5.06 9.85 8.95
CA ALA A 29 -6.28 10.52 9.41
C ALA A 29 -7.03 9.65 10.45
N ALA A 30 -7.22 8.35 10.17
CA ALA A 30 -7.89 7.42 11.07
C ALA A 30 -7.17 7.30 12.43
N ALA A 31 -5.83 7.28 12.43
CA ALA A 31 -5.02 7.22 13.63
C ALA A 31 -5.24 8.39 14.60
N LYS A 32 -5.67 9.55 14.11
CA LYS A 32 -5.94 10.74 14.92
C LYS A 32 -7.32 10.73 15.60
N THR A 33 -8.19 9.76 15.27
CA THR A 33 -9.57 9.74 15.75
C THR A 33 -9.75 9.10 17.12
N GLY A 34 -8.77 8.34 17.61
CA GLY A 34 -8.90 7.54 18.84
C GLY A 34 -9.88 6.35 18.73
N ASN A 35 -10.45 6.09 17.54
CA ASN A 35 -11.34 4.96 17.29
C ASN A 35 -10.57 3.77 16.72
N LEU A 36 -10.45 2.70 17.50
CA LEU A 36 -9.69 1.51 17.14
C LEU A 36 -10.27 0.75 15.94
N ASP A 37 -11.59 0.71 15.78
CA ASP A 37 -12.22 -0.03 14.67
C ASP A 37 -12.04 0.71 13.35
N ASN A 38 -12.12 2.04 13.37
CA ASN A 38 -11.75 2.88 12.23
C ASN A 38 -10.27 2.71 11.86
N LEU A 39 -9.38 2.69 12.87
CA LEU A 39 -7.96 2.48 12.65
C LEU A 39 -7.68 1.11 12.04
N LYS A 40 -8.29 0.03 12.55
CA LYS A 40 -8.13 -1.33 12.00
C LYS A 40 -8.58 -1.41 10.55
N THR A 41 -9.71 -0.79 10.23
CA THR A 41 -10.24 -0.75 8.85
C THR A 41 -9.27 -0.05 7.90
N ALA A 42 -8.81 1.15 8.27
CA ALA A 42 -7.85 1.90 7.47
C ALA A 42 -6.49 1.19 7.36
N PHE A 43 -6.06 0.52 8.43
CA PHE A 43 -4.82 -0.27 8.42
C PHE A 43 -4.93 -1.47 7.48
N GLY A 44 -6.06 -2.18 7.47
CA GLY A 44 -6.30 -3.30 6.56
C GLY A 44 -6.19 -2.88 5.09
N ALA A 45 -6.76 -1.73 4.74
CA ALA A 45 -6.66 -1.17 3.39
C ALA A 45 -5.20 -0.84 3.02
N ALA A 46 -4.48 -0.13 3.89
CA ALA A 46 -3.07 0.20 3.67
C ALA A 46 -2.18 -1.07 3.57
N ALA A 47 -2.37 -2.05 4.45
CA ALA A 47 -1.65 -3.32 4.42
C ALA A 47 -1.91 -4.10 3.12
N GLY A 48 -3.12 -4.00 2.56
CA GLY A 48 -3.45 -4.55 1.24
C GLY A 48 -2.56 -4.00 0.13
N THR A 49 -2.21 -2.70 0.16
CA THR A 49 -1.31 -2.09 -0.83
C THR A 49 0.12 -2.61 -0.71
N CYS A 50 0.62 -2.80 0.52
CA CYS A 50 1.92 -3.42 0.81
C CYS A 50 1.98 -4.84 0.22
N LYS A 51 0.94 -5.64 0.47
CA LYS A 51 0.85 -7.01 -0.05
C LYS A 51 0.81 -7.03 -1.58
N ALA A 52 -0.04 -6.22 -2.20
CA ALA A 52 -0.21 -6.21 -3.64
C ALA A 52 1.09 -5.83 -4.38
N CYS A 53 1.84 -4.86 -3.88
CA CYS A 53 3.12 -4.49 -4.46
C CYS A 53 4.17 -5.61 -4.27
N HIS A 54 4.25 -6.19 -3.07
CA HIS A 54 5.22 -7.25 -2.80
C HIS A 54 4.94 -8.55 -3.54
N ASP A 55 3.68 -8.92 -3.72
CA ASP A 55 3.28 -10.12 -4.47
C ASP A 55 3.74 -10.03 -5.94
N ASN A 56 3.74 -8.83 -6.53
CA ASN A 56 4.07 -8.59 -7.94
C ASN A 56 5.55 -8.25 -8.17
N TYR A 57 6.19 -7.54 -7.24
CA TYR A 57 7.46 -6.85 -7.52
C TYR A 57 8.58 -7.13 -6.53
N ARG A 58 8.34 -7.92 -5.47
CA ARG A 58 9.36 -8.29 -4.48
C ARG A 58 9.69 -9.77 -4.58
N ALA A 59 10.97 -10.06 -4.82
CA ALA A 59 11.52 -11.40 -4.68
C ALA A 59 11.36 -11.89 -3.24
N LYS A 60 10.89 -13.14 -3.11
CA LYS A 60 10.62 -13.84 -1.86
C LYS A 60 11.89 -14.03 -1.02
#